data_AF-A0A9D2I9D0-F1
#
_entry.id   AF-A0A9D2I9D0-F1
#
_cell.length_a   1.000
_cell.length_b   1.000
_cell.length_c   1.000
_cell.angle_alpha   90.00
_cell.angle_beta   90.00
_cell.angle_gamma   90.00
#
_symmetry.space_group_name_H-M   'P 1'
#
loop_
_entity.id
_entity.type
_entity.pdbx_description
1 polymer ?
#
loop_
_entity_poly.entity_id
_entity_poly.type
_entity_poly.pdbx_seq_one_letter_code
_entity_poly.pdbx_strand_id
1 'polypeptide(L)'
;MHLSEYEKVKGFTYLEYCDYLQEKYGIGLSDYMTKSWNKNPKVTRTKEGLFAHHKYEDHAILLADKEHAQNNPFEWQLAKNIVYCDYLEHLFLHILICENPSENQNDFEAVGIGGVINFLIPELNDIYSGWQANQGWKQNCQNLIKNDKDVYLLLVKRFKDFEKNNPDFKIDYLLTSFNEPYGLWSRAQNQKLFKEIIAL
;
A
#
# COMPACT_ATOMS: atom_id res chain seq x y z
N MET A 1 -0.95 11.59 0.19
CA MET A 1 -2.35 11.94 0.48
C MET A 1 -2.36 12.90 1.66
N HIS A 2 -2.97 14.07 1.49
CA HIS A 2 -3.22 15.00 2.61
C HIS A 2 -4.64 14.83 3.15
N LEU A 3 -4.92 15.39 4.34
CA LEU A 3 -6.23 15.24 4.98
C LEU A 3 -7.39 15.71 4.09
N SER A 4 -7.24 16.85 3.41
CA SER A 4 -8.27 17.36 2.47
C SER A 4 -8.53 16.43 1.29
N GLU A 5 -7.49 15.72 0.85
CA GLU A 5 -7.63 14.72 -0.21
C GLU A 5 -8.37 13.50 0.32
N TYR A 6 -7.99 12.97 1.49
CA TYR A 6 -8.69 11.88 2.13
C TYR A 6 -10.19 12.17 2.30
N GLU A 7 -10.55 13.37 2.79
CA GLU A 7 -11.95 13.77 2.95
C GLU A 7 -12.75 13.74 1.65
N LYS A 8 -12.10 14.03 0.51
CA LYS A 8 -12.72 13.96 -0.82
C LYS A 8 -12.94 12.52 -1.27
N VAL A 9 -11.98 11.62 -1.01
CA VAL A 9 -11.95 10.27 -1.60
C VAL A 9 -12.36 9.14 -0.63
N LYS A 10 -12.57 9.43 0.65
CA LYS A 10 -12.87 8.42 1.68
C LYS A 10 -14.11 7.56 1.38
N GLY A 11 -15.03 8.06 0.56
CA GLY A 11 -16.24 7.33 0.14
C GLY A 11 -16.09 6.54 -1.15
N PHE A 12 -14.93 6.57 -1.80
CA PHE A 12 -14.72 5.90 -3.09
C PHE A 12 -14.59 4.39 -2.90
N THR A 13 -15.09 3.65 -3.89
CA THR A 13 -14.73 2.26 -4.14
C THR A 13 -13.27 2.16 -4.58
N TYR A 14 -12.71 0.95 -4.55
CA TYR A 14 -11.36 0.69 -5.03
C TYR A 14 -11.13 1.16 -6.47
N LEU A 15 -12.06 0.88 -7.39
CA LEU A 15 -11.94 1.26 -8.80
C LEU A 15 -12.10 2.77 -9.00
N GLU A 16 -13.03 3.42 -8.31
CA GLU A 16 -13.16 4.89 -8.35
C GLU A 16 -11.89 5.57 -7.85
N TYR A 17 -11.27 5.02 -6.80
CA TYR A 17 -10.01 5.55 -6.29
C TYR A 17 -8.84 5.29 -7.23
N CYS A 18 -8.81 4.13 -7.90
CA CYS A 18 -7.85 3.88 -8.97
C CYS A 18 -7.99 4.89 -10.12
N ASP A 19 -9.22 5.17 -10.56
CA ASP A 19 -9.48 6.13 -11.64
C ASP A 19 -9.09 7.56 -11.23
N TYR A 20 -9.36 7.95 -9.98
CA TYR A 20 -8.89 9.20 -9.41
C TYR A 20 -7.36 9.32 -9.43
N LEU A 21 -6.63 8.27 -9.07
CA LEU A 21 -5.17 8.27 -9.12
C LEU A 21 -4.64 8.32 -10.55
N GLN A 22 -5.31 7.70 -11.52
CA GLN A 22 -4.97 7.82 -12.94
C GLN A 22 -5.23 9.24 -13.48
N GLU A 23 -6.28 9.92 -13.02
CA GLU A 23 -6.50 11.33 -13.34
C GLU A 23 -5.40 12.22 -12.72
N LYS A 24 -5.05 11.96 -11.45
CA LYS A 24 -4.06 12.73 -10.70
C LYS A 24 -2.64 12.59 -11.24
N TYR A 25 -2.22 11.37 -11.56
CA TYR A 25 -0.82 11.05 -11.87
C TYR A 25 -0.60 10.50 -13.28
N GLY A 26 -1.66 10.21 -14.02
CA GLY A 26 -1.61 9.48 -15.29
C GLY A 26 -1.62 7.96 -15.10
N ILE A 27 -1.87 7.25 -16.21
CA ILE A 27 -1.69 5.80 -16.30
C ILE A 27 -0.20 5.41 -16.23
N GLY A 28 0.08 4.10 -16.12
CA GLY A 28 1.45 3.58 -16.15
C GLY A 28 2.29 4.11 -17.33
N LEU A 29 3.54 4.47 -17.09
CA LEU A 29 4.47 4.92 -18.13
C LEU A 29 4.85 3.79 -19.12
N SER A 30 4.66 2.54 -18.70
CA SER A 30 4.83 1.33 -19.48
C SER A 30 4.08 0.18 -18.80
N ASP A 31 3.97 -0.95 -19.48
CA ASP A 31 3.60 -2.21 -18.83
C ASP A 31 4.54 -2.47 -17.65
N TYR A 32 4.00 -2.99 -16.55
CA TYR A 32 4.75 -3.26 -15.32
C TYR A 32 5.79 -4.36 -15.55
N MET A 33 5.42 -5.42 -16.26
CA MET A 33 6.34 -6.45 -16.71
C MET A 33 6.45 -6.46 -18.23
N THR A 34 7.63 -6.82 -18.71
CA THR A 34 7.86 -7.20 -20.11
C THR A 34 7.17 -8.53 -20.43
N LYS A 35 7.03 -8.87 -21.72
CA LYS A 35 6.48 -10.18 -22.15
C LYS A 35 7.24 -11.41 -21.62
N SER A 36 8.48 -11.22 -21.15
CA SER A 36 9.28 -12.25 -20.49
C SER A 36 9.16 -12.23 -18.95
N TRP A 37 8.15 -11.54 -18.41
CA TRP A 37 7.82 -11.45 -16.99
C TRP A 37 8.95 -10.86 -16.12
N ASN A 38 9.75 -9.96 -16.71
CA ASN A 38 10.71 -9.15 -15.97
C ASN A 38 10.13 -7.75 -15.74
N LYS A 39 10.28 -7.21 -14.52
CA LYS A 39 9.87 -5.83 -14.20
C LYS A 39 10.47 -4.85 -15.19
N ASN A 40 9.63 -4.03 -15.79
CA ASN A 40 10.05 -2.98 -16.70
C ASN A 40 10.55 -1.77 -15.89
N PRO A 41 11.84 -1.38 -16.00
CA PRO A 41 12.37 -0.26 -15.22
C PRO A 41 11.65 1.06 -15.53
N LYS A 42 11.04 1.20 -16.71
CA LYS A 42 10.32 2.41 -17.14
C LYS A 42 9.03 2.65 -16.37
N VAL A 43 8.46 1.63 -15.73
CA VAL A 43 7.24 1.79 -14.92
C VAL A 43 7.52 2.58 -13.63
N THR A 44 8.78 2.68 -13.21
CA THR A 44 9.15 3.22 -11.89
C THR A 44 9.11 4.74 -11.85
N ARG A 45 8.42 5.30 -10.84
CA ARG A 45 8.35 6.75 -10.55
C ARG A 45 8.80 7.13 -9.15
N THR A 46 9.63 6.30 -8.52
CA THR A 46 10.15 6.57 -7.15
C THR A 46 11.04 7.81 -7.07
N LYS A 47 11.56 8.32 -8.19
CA LYS A 47 12.21 9.65 -8.24
C LYS A 47 11.25 10.78 -7.86
N GLU A 48 9.97 10.61 -8.14
CA GLU A 48 8.89 11.52 -7.78
C GLU A 48 8.25 11.16 -6.44
N GLY A 49 8.75 10.12 -5.76
CA GLY A 49 8.18 9.59 -4.52
C GLY A 49 7.01 8.63 -4.70
N LEU A 50 6.71 8.20 -5.92
CA LEU A 50 5.53 7.38 -6.25
C LEU A 50 5.87 5.91 -6.52
N PHE A 51 4.99 5.04 -6.04
CA PHE A 51 4.95 3.60 -6.31
C PHE A 51 4.02 3.30 -7.49
N ALA A 52 4.36 2.26 -8.24
CA ALA A 52 3.44 1.65 -9.20
C ALA A 52 2.66 0.55 -8.49
N HIS A 53 1.33 0.57 -8.61
CA HIS A 53 0.42 -0.42 -8.04
C HIS A 53 -0.52 -0.95 -9.13
N HIS A 54 -0.84 -2.23 -9.08
CA HIS A 54 -1.69 -2.89 -10.09
C HIS A 54 -3.17 -2.76 -9.72
N LYS A 55 -4.01 -2.36 -10.69
CA LYS A 55 -5.49 -2.30 -10.53
C LYS A 55 -6.14 -3.67 -10.33
N TYR A 56 -5.41 -4.77 -10.50
CA TYR A 56 -5.92 -6.14 -10.34
C TYR A 56 -5.42 -6.79 -9.04
N GLU A 57 -4.82 -6.02 -8.12
CA GLU A 57 -4.48 -6.52 -6.78
C GLU A 57 -5.74 -6.78 -5.92
N ASP A 58 -6.93 -6.35 -6.37
CA ASP A 58 -8.24 -6.79 -5.86
C ASP A 58 -8.69 -8.16 -6.40
N HIS A 59 -7.98 -8.72 -7.38
CA HIS A 59 -8.22 -10.04 -7.93
C HIS A 59 -7.16 -11.05 -7.50
N ALA A 60 -5.89 -10.65 -7.41
CA ALA A 60 -4.80 -11.55 -7.06
C ALA A 60 -3.70 -10.89 -6.24
N ILE A 61 -3.01 -11.68 -5.43
CA ILE A 61 -1.90 -11.22 -4.60
C ILE A 61 -0.58 -11.14 -5.38
N LEU A 62 0.31 -10.24 -4.93
CA LEU A 62 1.72 -10.21 -5.32
C LEU A 62 1.95 -10.07 -6.84
N LEU A 63 1.15 -9.27 -7.55
CA LEU A 63 1.28 -9.06 -9.00
C LEU A 63 2.58 -8.35 -9.43
N ALA A 64 3.35 -7.83 -8.47
CA ALA A 64 4.71 -7.34 -8.66
C ALA A 64 5.78 -8.45 -8.66
N ASP A 65 5.46 -9.63 -8.11
CA ASP A 65 6.32 -10.80 -8.08
C ASP A 65 6.15 -11.63 -9.37
N LYS A 66 7.28 -12.12 -9.91
CA LYS A 66 7.28 -12.81 -11.20
C LYS A 66 6.49 -14.12 -11.17
N GLU A 67 6.68 -14.93 -10.13
CA GLU A 67 6.09 -16.26 -10.05
C GLU A 67 4.57 -16.17 -9.91
N HIS A 68 4.10 -15.21 -9.09
CA HIS A 68 2.68 -14.95 -8.90
C HIS A 68 2.04 -14.31 -10.14
N ALA A 69 2.71 -13.32 -10.75
CA ALA A 69 2.20 -12.66 -11.95
C ALA A 69 2.00 -13.64 -13.13
N GLN A 70 2.88 -14.64 -13.29
CA GLN A 70 2.80 -15.63 -14.36
C GLN A 70 1.56 -16.53 -14.29
N ASN A 71 0.95 -16.67 -13.12
CA ASN A 71 -0.27 -17.45 -12.92
C ASN A 71 -1.55 -16.67 -13.28
N ASN A 72 -1.39 -15.38 -13.64
CA ASN A 72 -2.49 -14.45 -13.88
C ASN A 72 -2.43 -13.91 -15.32
N PRO A 73 -3.54 -13.36 -15.86
CA PRO A 73 -3.56 -12.76 -17.20
C PRO A 73 -2.48 -11.69 -17.38
N PHE A 74 -1.72 -11.78 -18.46
CA PHE A 74 -0.68 -10.78 -18.77
C PHE A 74 -1.28 -9.37 -18.94
N GLU A 75 -2.54 -9.28 -19.36
CA GLU A 75 -3.27 -8.03 -19.50
C GLU A 75 -3.27 -7.21 -18.21
N TRP A 76 -3.21 -7.84 -17.03
CA TRP A 76 -3.16 -7.16 -15.74
C TRP A 76 -1.85 -6.39 -15.52
N GLN A 77 -0.80 -6.73 -16.25
CA GLN A 77 0.50 -6.06 -16.24
C GLN A 77 0.56 -4.86 -17.19
N LEU A 78 -0.47 -4.61 -18.02
CA LEU A 78 -0.46 -3.54 -19.01
C LEU A 78 -0.46 -2.15 -18.35
N ALA A 79 0.17 -1.18 -19.00
CA ALA A 79 0.30 0.21 -18.52
C ALA A 79 -1.01 0.85 -18.04
N LYS A 80 -2.11 0.60 -18.77
CA LYS A 80 -3.47 1.09 -18.45
C LYS A 80 -4.02 0.55 -17.13
N ASN A 81 -3.47 -0.54 -16.63
CA ASN A 81 -3.87 -1.22 -15.40
C ASN A 81 -2.92 -0.92 -14.24
N ILE A 82 -2.05 0.08 -14.40
CA ILE A 82 -1.14 0.57 -13.37
C ILE A 82 -1.60 1.96 -12.92
N VAL A 83 -1.61 2.16 -11.61
CA VAL A 83 -1.81 3.45 -10.94
C VAL A 83 -0.52 3.86 -10.25
N TYR A 84 -0.34 5.17 -10.07
CA TYR A 84 0.74 5.71 -9.24
C TYR A 84 0.20 6.23 -7.92
N CYS A 85 0.92 5.98 -6.84
CA CYS A 85 0.51 6.34 -5.48
C CYS A 85 1.73 6.64 -4.58
N ASP A 86 1.58 7.54 -3.60
CA ASP A 86 2.48 7.60 -2.44
C ASP A 86 2.13 6.54 -1.40
N TYR A 87 2.87 6.47 -0.28
CA TYR A 87 2.66 5.44 0.74
C TYR A 87 1.24 5.43 1.33
N LEU A 88 0.65 6.60 1.58
CA LEU A 88 -0.66 6.69 2.23
C LEU A 88 -1.77 6.35 1.24
N GLU A 89 -1.62 6.77 -0.01
CA GLU A 89 -2.51 6.37 -1.11
C GLU A 89 -2.43 4.86 -1.34
N HIS A 90 -1.23 4.28 -1.27
CA HIS A 90 -1.03 2.84 -1.40
C HIS A 90 -1.67 2.08 -0.25
N LEU A 91 -1.50 2.55 1.00
CA LEU A 91 -2.20 1.98 2.16
C LEU A 91 -3.72 2.03 1.97
N PHE A 92 -4.24 3.16 1.47
CA PHE A 92 -5.67 3.30 1.25
C PHE A 92 -6.19 2.36 0.16
N LEU A 93 -5.45 2.16 -0.95
CA LEU A 93 -5.78 1.15 -1.96
C LEU A 93 -5.92 -0.25 -1.35
N HIS A 94 -4.95 -0.68 -0.55
CA HIS A 94 -5.01 -2.01 0.09
C HIS A 94 -6.14 -2.14 1.11
N ILE A 95 -6.50 -1.06 1.82
CA ILE A 95 -7.68 -1.05 2.70
C ILE A 95 -8.96 -1.22 1.90
N LEU A 96 -9.12 -0.50 0.78
CA LEU A 96 -10.30 -0.61 -0.08
C LEU A 96 -10.43 -2.02 -0.68
N ILE A 97 -9.32 -2.64 -1.04
CA ILE A 97 -9.30 -4.04 -1.49
C ILE A 97 -9.79 -4.98 -0.38
N CYS A 98 -9.34 -4.80 0.87
CA CYS A 98 -9.81 -5.62 1.99
C CYS A 98 -11.32 -5.46 2.21
N GLU A 99 -11.82 -4.22 2.13
CA GLU A 99 -13.22 -3.90 2.38
C GLU A 99 -14.15 -4.45 1.28
N ASN A 100 -13.71 -4.43 0.02
CA ASN A 100 -14.50 -4.84 -1.13
C ASN A 100 -13.59 -5.48 -2.20
N PRO A 101 -13.17 -6.74 -2.02
CA PRO A 101 -12.40 -7.46 -3.03
C PRO A 101 -13.25 -7.72 -4.28
N SER A 102 -12.61 -8.05 -5.40
CA SER A 102 -13.33 -8.43 -6.61
C SER A 102 -14.17 -9.69 -6.38
N GLU A 103 -15.39 -9.72 -6.93
CA GLU A 103 -16.20 -10.94 -7.00
C GLU A 103 -15.50 -12.07 -7.76
N ASN A 104 -14.54 -11.72 -8.63
CA ASN A 104 -13.76 -12.65 -9.44
C ASN A 104 -12.31 -12.77 -8.93
N GLN A 105 -12.08 -12.53 -7.63
CA GLN A 105 -10.76 -12.79 -7.04
C GLN A 105 -10.38 -14.27 -7.14
N ASN A 106 -9.07 -14.52 -7.19
CA ASN A 106 -8.54 -15.87 -7.21
C ASN A 106 -8.96 -16.64 -5.94
N ASP A 107 -9.33 -17.90 -6.12
CA ASP A 107 -9.67 -18.77 -5.00
C ASP A 107 -8.50 -18.90 -4.03
N PHE A 108 -8.80 -18.92 -2.73
CA PHE A 108 -7.83 -19.09 -1.63
C PHE A 108 -6.79 -17.96 -1.49
N GLU A 109 -6.99 -16.82 -2.14
CA GLU A 109 -6.16 -15.63 -1.98
C GLU A 109 -6.86 -14.56 -1.14
N ALA A 110 -6.24 -14.18 -0.01
CA ALA A 110 -6.70 -13.04 0.80
C ALA A 110 -6.06 -11.75 0.27
N VAL A 111 -6.73 -11.12 -0.70
CA VAL A 111 -6.25 -9.88 -1.33
C VAL A 111 -6.23 -8.69 -0.37
N GLY A 112 -5.33 -7.72 -0.62
CA GLY A 112 -5.18 -6.50 0.17
C GLY A 112 -4.49 -6.67 1.53
N ILE A 113 -4.93 -7.62 2.36
CA ILE A 113 -4.53 -7.71 3.78
C ILE A 113 -3.02 -7.88 3.94
N GLY A 114 -2.39 -8.70 3.08
CA GLY A 114 -0.95 -8.89 3.09
C GLY A 114 -0.17 -7.60 2.82
N GLY A 115 -0.66 -6.74 1.91
CA GLY A 115 -0.10 -5.41 1.64
C GLY A 115 -0.16 -4.51 2.87
N VAL A 116 -1.29 -4.52 3.58
CA VAL A 116 -1.51 -3.75 4.81
C VAL A 116 -0.56 -4.19 5.92
N ILE A 117 -0.61 -5.46 6.34
CA ILE A 117 0.01 -5.91 7.60
C ILE A 117 1.47 -6.35 7.47
N ASN A 118 1.91 -6.79 6.29
CA ASN A 118 3.29 -7.28 6.11
C ASN A 118 4.24 -6.21 5.55
N PHE A 119 3.70 -5.16 4.91
CA PHE A 119 4.52 -4.16 4.24
C PHE A 119 4.19 -2.73 4.70
N LEU A 120 2.99 -2.23 4.42
CA LEU A 120 2.69 -0.80 4.49
C LEU A 120 2.60 -0.28 5.93
N ILE A 121 1.82 -0.91 6.81
CA ILE A 121 1.73 -0.49 8.21
C ILE A 121 3.06 -0.65 8.95
N PRO A 122 3.80 -1.78 8.86
CA PRO A 122 5.10 -1.90 9.50
C PRO A 122 6.10 -0.84 9.04
N GLU A 123 6.07 -0.46 7.76
CA GLU A 123 6.99 0.55 7.20
C GLU A 123 6.59 1.97 7.61
N LEU A 124 5.30 2.29 7.56
CA LEU A 124 4.78 3.58 8.03
C LEU A 124 4.95 3.75 9.54
N ASN A 125 4.87 2.66 10.31
CA ASN A 125 5.19 2.66 11.74
C ASN A 125 6.61 3.15 11.99
N ASP A 126 7.58 2.60 11.25
CA ASP A 126 8.98 2.98 11.35
C ASP A 126 9.16 4.46 10.94
N ILE A 127 8.58 4.86 9.81
CA ILE A 127 8.70 6.23 9.28
C ILE A 127 8.16 7.26 10.27
N TYR A 128 6.93 7.08 10.76
CA TYR A 128 6.31 8.01 11.70
C TYR A 128 6.89 7.93 13.12
N SER A 129 7.73 6.93 13.39
CA SER A 129 8.54 6.83 14.61
C SER A 129 9.95 7.42 14.43
N GLY A 130 10.27 7.94 13.24
CA GLY A 130 11.51 8.67 12.97
C GLY A 130 12.56 7.89 12.18
N TRP A 131 12.26 6.69 11.68
CA TRP A 131 13.17 5.97 10.79
C TRP A 131 13.31 6.72 9.47
N GLN A 132 14.55 6.87 9.01
CA GLN A 132 14.88 7.49 7.73
C GLN A 132 15.65 6.51 6.86
N ALA A 133 15.25 6.40 5.59
CA ALA A 133 15.95 5.55 4.65
C ALA A 133 17.30 6.17 4.26
N ASN A 134 18.29 5.33 3.97
CA ASN A 134 19.56 5.77 3.38
C ASN A 134 19.50 5.85 1.85
N GLN A 135 18.53 5.18 1.22
CA GLN A 135 18.36 5.16 -0.23
C GLN A 135 17.59 6.39 -0.70
N GLY A 136 18.15 7.15 -1.64
CA GLY A 136 17.56 8.41 -2.12
C GLY A 136 16.14 8.28 -2.67
N TRP A 137 15.84 7.22 -3.43
CA TRP A 137 14.48 6.99 -3.93
C TRP A 137 13.47 6.78 -2.80
N LYS A 138 13.88 6.14 -1.70
CA LYS A 138 13.02 5.85 -0.55
C LYS A 138 12.82 7.10 0.29
N GLN A 139 13.85 7.94 0.42
CA GLN A 139 13.74 9.27 1.01
C GLN A 139 12.74 10.15 0.23
N ASN A 140 12.73 10.08 -1.10
CA ASN A 140 11.74 10.81 -1.91
C ASN A 140 10.31 10.38 -1.56
N CYS A 141 10.05 9.08 -1.47
CA CYS A 141 8.74 8.55 -1.06
C CYS A 141 8.36 8.98 0.37
N GLN A 142 9.29 8.89 1.32
CA GLN A 142 9.06 9.33 2.71
C GLN A 142 8.76 10.83 2.81
N ASN A 143 9.45 11.65 2.02
CA ASN A 143 9.29 13.10 2.04
C ASN A 143 7.89 13.56 1.61
N LEU A 144 7.17 12.78 0.81
CA LEU A 144 5.80 13.11 0.40
C LEU A 144 4.78 12.99 1.53
N ILE A 145 5.04 12.13 2.52
CA ILE A 145 4.04 11.75 3.54
C ILE A 145 4.45 12.10 4.97
N LYS A 146 5.68 12.60 5.17
CA LYS A 146 6.27 12.85 6.50
C LYS A 146 5.45 13.75 7.41
N ASN A 147 4.62 14.63 6.85
CA ASN A 147 3.80 15.58 7.59
C ASN A 147 2.35 15.11 7.79
N ASP A 148 2.00 13.93 7.28
CA ASP A 148 0.62 13.45 7.16
C ASP A 148 0.29 12.30 8.13
N LYS A 149 0.91 12.31 9.33
CA LYS A 149 0.69 11.28 10.36
C LYS A 149 -0.79 11.13 10.73
N ASP A 150 -1.54 12.23 10.72
CA ASP A 150 -2.96 12.21 11.06
C ASP A 150 -3.77 11.40 10.02
N VAL A 151 -3.41 11.50 8.73
CA VAL A 151 -4.02 10.70 7.67
C VAL A 151 -3.67 9.22 7.86
N TYR A 152 -2.42 8.92 8.18
CA TYR A 152 -2.01 7.56 8.51
C TYR A 152 -2.84 6.95 9.64
N LEU A 153 -3.01 7.68 10.76
CA LEU A 153 -3.80 7.21 11.89
C LEU A 153 -5.28 7.04 11.52
N LEU A 154 -5.84 7.89 10.65
CA LEU A 154 -7.20 7.72 10.12
C LEU A 154 -7.34 6.43 9.29
N LEU A 155 -6.36 6.12 8.43
CA LEU A 155 -6.34 4.89 7.64
C LEU A 155 -6.20 3.65 8.53
N VAL A 156 -5.31 3.69 9.51
CA VAL A 156 -5.17 2.60 10.50
C VAL A 156 -6.46 2.40 11.28
N LYS A 157 -7.12 3.48 11.70
CA LYS A 157 -8.42 3.40 12.38
C LYS A 157 -9.49 2.76 11.50
N ARG A 158 -9.59 3.19 10.23
CA ARG A 158 -10.53 2.61 9.26
C ARG A 158 -10.33 1.11 9.10
N PHE A 159 -9.08 0.68 8.91
CA PHE A 159 -8.75 -0.74 8.79
C PHE A 159 -9.10 -1.52 10.07
N LYS A 160 -8.76 -0.97 11.24
CA LYS A 160 -9.10 -1.56 12.55
C LYS A 160 -10.62 -1.67 12.75
N ASP A 161 -11.39 -0.66 12.33
CA ASP A 161 -12.85 -0.66 12.42
C ASP A 161 -13.50 -1.69 11.50
N PHE A 162 -12.91 -1.94 10.33
CA PHE A 162 -13.30 -2.99 9.40
C PHE A 162 -13.02 -4.39 10.01
N GLU A 163 -11.81 -4.60 10.52
CA GLU A 163 -11.37 -5.88 11.07
C GLU A 163 -11.91 -6.21 12.47
N LYS A 164 -12.59 -5.28 13.15
CA LYS A 164 -13.01 -5.43 14.56
C LYS A 164 -13.84 -6.68 14.86
N ASN A 165 -14.55 -7.20 13.85
CA ASN A 165 -15.41 -8.38 13.97
C ASN A 165 -14.77 -9.63 13.36
N ASN A 166 -13.57 -9.51 12.77
CA ASN A 166 -12.85 -10.65 12.22
C ASN A 166 -12.18 -11.42 13.37
N PRO A 167 -12.57 -12.68 13.65
CA PRO A 167 -12.01 -13.45 14.76
C PRO A 167 -10.52 -13.77 14.58
N ASP A 168 -10.01 -13.74 13.35
CA ASP A 168 -8.62 -14.02 13.05
C ASP A 168 -7.73 -12.77 13.16
N PHE A 169 -8.33 -11.58 13.21
CA PHE A 169 -7.58 -10.34 13.34
C PHE A 169 -7.09 -10.09 14.77
N LYS A 170 -5.81 -9.73 14.89
CA LYS A 170 -5.19 -9.33 16.16
C LYS A 170 -4.56 -7.96 15.99
N ILE A 171 -4.75 -7.09 16.99
CA ILE A 171 -4.16 -5.75 17.00
C ILE A 171 -2.64 -5.79 16.83
N ASP A 172 -1.98 -6.85 17.29
CA ASP A 172 -0.54 -7.07 17.17
C ASP A 172 -0.05 -7.05 15.72
N TYR A 173 -0.89 -7.37 14.73
CA TYR A 173 -0.56 -7.26 13.31
C TYR A 173 -0.31 -5.81 12.87
N LEU A 174 -0.86 -4.83 13.60
CA LEU A 174 -0.62 -3.41 13.35
C LEU A 174 0.58 -2.86 14.15
N LEU A 175 1.09 -3.61 15.13
CA LEU A 175 2.12 -3.17 16.07
C LEU A 175 3.50 -3.72 15.70
N THR A 176 3.84 -3.66 14.41
CA THR A 176 5.01 -4.28 13.78
C THR A 176 5.99 -3.23 13.25
N SER A 177 7.21 -3.66 12.93
CA SER A 177 8.27 -2.85 12.33
C SER A 177 8.79 -3.56 11.09
N PHE A 178 8.87 -2.85 9.97
CA PHE A 178 9.38 -3.43 8.72
C PHE A 178 10.90 -3.66 8.80
N ASN A 179 11.62 -2.75 9.43
CA ASN A 179 13.07 -2.72 9.43
C ASN A 179 13.73 -3.56 10.55
N GLU A 180 12.95 -4.04 11.52
CA GLU A 180 13.42 -4.86 12.63
C GLU A 180 14.08 -6.18 12.20
N PRO A 181 13.49 -7.00 11.29
CA PRO A 181 14.12 -8.24 10.83
C PRO A 181 15.48 -8.04 10.14
N TYR A 182 15.74 -6.82 9.64
CA TYR A 182 16.98 -6.46 8.97
C TYR A 182 18.02 -5.82 9.90
N GLY A 183 17.69 -5.65 11.19
CA GLY A 183 18.56 -4.99 12.17
C GLY A 183 18.75 -3.48 11.93
N LEU A 184 17.87 -2.85 11.16
CA LEU A 184 17.96 -1.43 10.78
C LEU A 184 17.11 -0.52 11.67
N TRP A 185 16.18 -1.10 12.43
CA TRP A 185 15.30 -0.40 13.37
C TRP A 185 14.80 -1.37 14.44
N SER A 186 14.04 -0.89 15.43
CA SER A 186 13.45 -1.72 16.47
C SER A 186 12.03 -1.30 16.81
N ARG A 187 11.16 -2.28 17.10
CA ARG A 187 9.82 -2.06 17.67
C ARG A 187 9.83 -1.26 18.98
N ALA A 188 10.97 -1.23 19.70
CA ALA A 188 11.13 -0.39 20.88
C ALA A 188 11.02 1.11 20.55
N GLN A 189 11.47 1.52 19.36
CA GLN A 189 11.42 2.92 18.91
C GLN A 189 10.00 3.32 18.49
N ASN A 190 9.17 2.35 18.10
CA ASN A 190 7.79 2.57 17.67
C ASN A 190 6.78 2.60 18.84
N GLN A 191 7.21 2.38 20.08
CA GLN A 191 6.32 2.20 21.23
C GLN A 191 5.37 3.38 21.48
N LYS A 192 5.81 4.61 21.20
CA LYS A 192 4.94 5.78 21.31
C LYS A 192 3.78 5.70 20.31
N LEU A 193 4.10 5.41 19.04
CA LEU A 193 3.11 5.29 17.98
C LEU A 193 2.18 4.10 18.21
N PHE A 194 2.70 2.97 18.69
CA PHE A 194 1.88 1.80 19.04
C PHE A 194 0.80 2.11 20.08
N LYS A 195 1.11 2.93 21.09
CA LYS A 195 0.11 3.39 22.06
C LYS A 195 -0.98 4.24 21.41
N GLU A 196 -0.62 5.06 20.42
CA GLU A 196 -1.61 5.83 19.64
C GLU A 196 -2.52 4.89 18.84
N ILE A 197 -1.96 3.89 18.14
CA ILE A 197 -2.72 2.90 17.36
C ILE A 197 -3.67 2.07 18.23
N ILE A 198 -3.22 1.66 19.42
CA ILE A 198 -4.07 0.92 20.38
C ILE A 198 -5.28 1.77 20.79
N ALA A 199 -5.10 3.08 20.95
CA ALA A 199 -6.12 4.01 21.42
C ALA A 199 -7.14 4.48 20.36
N LEU A 200 -6.91 4.19 19.07
CA LEU A 200 -7.85 4.49 17.96
C LEU A 200 -9.19 3.77 18.11
#